data_AF-A0A964V0D3-F1
#
_entry.id   AF-A0A964V0D3-F1
#
_cell.length_a   1.000
_cell.length_b   1.000
_cell.length_c   1.000
_cell.angle_alpha   90.00
_cell.angle_beta   90.00
_cell.angle_gamma   90.00
#
_symmetry.space_group_name_H-M   'P 1'
#
loop_
_entity.id
_entity.type
_entity.pdbx_description
1 polymer ?
#
loop_
_entity_poly.entity_id
_entity_poly.type
_entity_poly.pdbx_seq_one_letter_code
_entity_poly.pdbx_strand_id
1 'polypeptide(L)' 'MNDVALIVGAEDATGAAIARRFSQEGFTTCVTRRALEKLTPPKAAIENAGGICRAFGSDARAGWVFDRS' A
#
# COMPACT_ATOMS: atom_id res chain seq x y z
N MET A 1 -16.67 1.76 10.04
CA MET A 1 -16.22 0.87 8.94
C MET A 1 -15.54 1.79 7.96
N ASN A 2 -14.24 1.61 7.70
CA ASN A 2 -13.49 2.50 6.82
C ASN A 2 -13.43 1.89 5.43
N ASP A 3 -13.59 2.72 4.41
CA ASP A 3 -13.38 2.31 3.02
C ASP A 3 -11.91 1.91 2.80
N VAL A 4 -11.70 1.02 1.84
CA VAL A 4 -10.39 0.46 1.52
C VAL A 4 -9.94 0.96 0.15
N ALA A 5 -8.73 1.52 0.08
CA ALA A 5 -8.06 1.87 -1.16
C ALA A 5 -6.95 0.87 -1.45
N LEU A 6 -7.06 0.11 -2.54
CA LEU A 6 -6.01 -0.80 -3.02
C LEU A 6 -5.15 -0.09 -4.08
N ILE A 7 -3.85 0.06 -3.80
CA ILE A 7 -2.87 0.66 -4.70
C ILE A 7 -1.99 -0.45 -5.26
N VAL A 8 -2.08 -0.67 -6.57
CA VAL A 8 -1.26 -1.63 -7.31
C VAL A 8 -0.05 -0.94 -7.90
N GLY A 9 1.16 -1.44 -7.60
CA GLY A 9 2.40 -0.79 -8.02
C GLY A 9 2.76 0.40 -7.13
N ALA A 10 2.59 0.26 -5.81
CA ALA A 10 2.91 1.30 -4.84
C ALA A 10 4.43 1.50 -4.72
N GLU A 11 4.98 2.26 -5.66
CA GLU A 11 6.37 2.70 -5.65
C GLU A 11 6.56 4.00 -4.88
N ASP A 12 7.82 4.33 -4.56
CA ASP A 12 8.19 5.49 -3.72
C ASP A 12 7.74 6.84 -4.29
N ALA A 13 7.37 6.90 -5.57
CA ALA A 13 6.88 8.10 -6.23
C ALA A 13 5.34 8.18 -6.21
N THR A 14 4.70 7.89 -7.35
CA THR A 14 3.27 8.14 -7.57
C THR A 14 2.38 7.27 -6.68
N GLY A 15 2.69 5.98 -6.56
CA GLY A 15 1.89 5.05 -5.78
C GLY A 15 1.89 5.37 -4.29
N ALA A 16 3.03 5.75 -3.72
CA ALA A 16 3.14 6.19 -2.34
C ALA A 16 2.39 7.51 -2.08
N ALA A 17 2.45 8.47 -3.00
CA ALA A 17 1.71 9.73 -2.87
C ALA A 17 0.19 9.51 -2.89
N ILE A 18 -0.31 8.63 -3.78
CA ILE A 18 -1.72 8.25 -3.84
C ILE A 18 -2.15 7.57 -2.54
N ALA A 19 -1.40 6.57 -2.06
CA ALA A 19 -1.71 5.88 -0.82
C ALA A 19 -1.76 6.87 0.36
N ARG A 20 -0.78 7.76 0.47
CA ARG A 20 -0.78 8.80 1.50
C ARG A 20 -2.01 9.70 1.43
N ARG A 21 -2.43 10.13 0.23
CA ARG A 21 -3.63 10.97 0.09
C ARG A 21 -4.88 10.23 0.58
N PHE A 22 -5.08 8.98 0.17
CA PHE A 22 -6.23 8.19 0.62
C PHE A 22 -6.23 7.96 2.14
N SER A 23 -5.06 7.73 2.74
CA SER A 23 -4.97 7.60 4.21
C SER A 23 -5.37 8.87 4.96
N GLN A 24 -5.10 10.05 4.39
CA GLN A 24 -5.49 11.34 4.97
C GLN A 24 -7.00 11.58 4.89
N GLU A 25 -7.68 10.98 3.92
CA GLU A 25 -9.14 10.98 3.79
C GLU A 25 -9.81 9.90 4.66
N GLY A 26 -9.04 9.17 5.48
CA GLY A 26 -9.56 8.15 6.39
C GLY A 26 -9.67 6.75 5.81
N PHE A 27 -9.14 6.48 4.61
CA PHE A 27 -9.16 5.13 4.05
C PHE A 27 -8.13 4.23 4.73
N THR A 28 -8.46 2.95 4.82
CA THR A 28 -7.43 1.91 5.00
C THR A 28 -6.73 1.71 3.66
N THR A 29 -5.42 1.96 3.63
CA THR A 29 -4.62 1.81 2.41
C THR A 29 -4.02 0.41 2.34
N CYS A 30 -4.19 -0.25 1.21
CA CYS A 30 -3.58 -1.54 0.90
C CYS A 30 -2.62 -1.31 -0.27
N VAL A 31 -1.31 -1.45 -0.05
CA VAL A 31 -0.28 -1.19 -1.04
C VAL A 31 0.37 -2.49 -1.48
N THR A 32 0.64 -2.63 -2.78
CA THR A 32 1.13 -3.90 -3.34
C THR A 32 2.31 -3.67 -4.29
N ARG A 33 3.34 -4.51 -4.17
CA ARG A 33 4.58 -4.53 -4.98
C ARG A 33 5.11 -5.97 -5.06
N ARG A 34 5.93 -6.27 -6.07
CA ARG A 34 6.61 -7.58 -6.17
C ARG A 34 7.47 -7.91 -4.96
N ALA A 35 8.26 -6.93 -4.54
CA ALA A 35 9.15 -7.02 -3.39
C ALA A 35 8.49 -6.33 -2.19
N LEU A 36 8.12 -7.11 -1.18
CA LEU A 36 7.42 -6.62 0.02
C LEU A 36 8.30 -5.65 0.82
N GLU A 37 9.61 -5.90 0.87
CA GLU A 37 10.58 -5.06 1.58
C GLU A 37 10.57 -3.61 1.07
N LYS A 38 10.29 -3.41 -0.22
CA LYS A 38 10.18 -2.09 -0.85
C LYS A 38 8.92 -1.31 -0.47
N LEU A 39 8.00 -1.93 0.27
CA LEU A 39 6.81 -1.27 0.84
C LEU A 39 7.05 -0.76 2.26
N THR A 40 8.17 -1.11 2.89
CA THR A 40 8.50 -0.66 4.25
C THR A 40 8.51 0.86 4.37
N PRO A 41 9.18 1.63 3.47
CA PRO A 41 9.17 3.08 3.55
C PRO A 41 7.79 3.74 3.41
N PRO A 42 6.96 3.45 2.37
CA PRO A 42 5.64 4.07 2.25
C PRO A 42 4.67 3.61 3.33
N LYS A 43 4.77 2.37 3.81
CA LYS A 43 3.99 1.89 4.97
C LYS A 43 4.29 2.73 6.21
N ALA A 44 5.56 2.83 6.58
CA ALA A 44 5.99 3.58 7.75
C ALA A 44 5.59 5.06 7.64
N ALA A 45 5.70 5.67 6.45
CA ALA A 45 5.29 7.06 6.23
C ALA A 45 3.79 7.29 6.47
N ILE A 46 2.93 6.35 6.06
CA ILE A 46 1.48 6.44 6.28
C ILE A 46 1.14 6.21 7.76
N GLU A 47 1.74 5.19 8.38
CA GLU A 47 1.50 4.85 9.79
C GLU A 47 1.98 5.98 10.73
N ASN A 48 3.16 6.57 10.46
CA ASN A 48 3.68 7.71 11.20
C ASN A 48 2.81 8.98 11.04
N ALA A 49 2.05 9.09 9.94
CA ALA A 49 1.08 10.16 9.74
C ALA A 49 -0.29 9.87 10.40
N GLY A 50 -0.42 8.76 11.14
CA GLY A 50 -1.64 8.33 11.81
C GLY A 50 -2.63 7.55 10.93
N GLY A 51 -2.23 7.21 9.69
CA GLY A 51 -3.04 6.43 8.77
C GLY A 51 -2.88 4.91 8.97
N ILE A 52 -3.76 4.13 8.34
CA ILE A 52 -3.68 2.66 8.33
C ILE A 52 -3.14 2.19 6.99
N CYS A 53 -2.05 1.41 7.00
CA CYS A 53 -1.43 0.86 5.80
C CYS A 53 -1.16 -0.64 5.92
N ARG A 54 -1.59 -1.42 4.92
CA ARG A 54 -1.32 -2.85 4.77
C ARG A 54 -0.48 -3.08 3.52
N ALA A 55 0.64 -3.76 3.66
CA ALA A 55 1.57 -4.03 2.56
C ALA A 55 1.47 -5.49 2.12
N PHE A 56 1.40 -5.73 0.81
CA PHE A 56 1.32 -7.08 0.24
C PHE A 56 2.37 -7.28 -0.85
N GLY A 57 3.07 -8.41 -0.78
CA GLY A 57 3.88 -8.92 -1.88
C GLY A 57 2.96 -9.43 -3.00
N SER A 58 3.11 -8.93 -4.22
CA SER A 58 2.30 -9.38 -5.38
C SER A 58 3.02 -9.19 -6.71
N ASP A 59 3.00 -10.22 -7.56
CA ASP A 59 3.42 -10.13 -8.97
C ASP A 59 2.24 -10.17 -9.92
N ALA A 60 1.73 -8.99 -10.30
CA ALA A 60 0.62 -8.83 -11.23
C ALA A 60 0.86 -9.44 -12.62
N ARG A 61 2.12 -9.76 -13.00
CA ARG A 61 2.44 -10.35 -14.31
C ARG A 61 2.26 -11.87 -14.35
N ALA A 62 2.23 -12.51 -13.18
CA ALA A 62 2.00 -13.94 -13.04
C ALA A 62 0.51 -14.29 -12.80
N GLY A 63 -0.38 -13.29 -12.91
CA GLY A 63 -1.73 -13.34 -12.34
C GLY A 63 -1.74 -12.82 -10.89
N TRP A 64 -2.89 -12.38 -10.41
CA TRP A 64 -3.03 -11.76 -9.09
C TRP A 64 -2.74 -12.74 -7.95
N VAL A 65 -1.49 -12.79 -7.52
CA VAL A 65 -1.05 -13.53 -6.33
C VAL A 65 -0.69 -12.51 -5.26
N PHE A 66 -1.35 -12.59 -4.10
CA PHE A 66 -1.01 -11.80 -2.92
C PHE A 66 -0.44 -12.74 -1.86
N ASP A 67 0.66 -12.33 -1.24
CA ASP A 67 1.14 -12.98 -0.02
C ASP A 67 0.02 -12.94 1.04
N ARG A 68 -0.29 -14.11 1.62
CA ARG A 68 -1.36 -14.28 2.63
C ARG A 68 -0.85 -14.15 4.07
N SER A 69 0.40 -13.72 4.27
CA SER A 69 1.05 -13.61 5.57
C SER A 69 0.32 -12.70 6.55
#